data_AF-A0A3G2I8A2-F1
#
_entry.id   AF-A0A3G2I8A2-F1
#
_cell.length_a   1.000
_cell.length_b   1.000
_cell.length_c   1.000
_cell.angle_alpha   90.00
_cell.angle_beta   90.00
_cell.angle_gamma   90.00
#
_symmetry.space_group_name_H-M   'P 1'
#
loop_
_entity.id
_entity.type
_entity.pdbx_description
1 polymer ?
#
loop_
_entity_poly.entity_id
_entity_poly.type
_entity_poly.pdbx_seq_one_letter_code
_entity_poly.pdbx_strand_id
1 'polypeptide(L)' 'MKKIAGGIQECPHCGGVEFFVRATASGTTSVFYRFDGGDAENGNMWDYVKLKEKKTAYCTDCQKRIGTVED' A
#
# COMPACT_ATOMS: atom_id res chain seq x y z
N MET A 1 -0.26 -9.39 -12.00
CA MET A 1 -0.85 -9.70 -10.67
C MET A 1 0.33 -9.89 -9.74
N LYS A 2 0.49 -9.06 -8.70
CA LYS A 2 1.74 -9.03 -7.93
C LYS A 2 1.98 -10.36 -7.22
N LYS A 3 3.18 -10.91 -7.39
CA LYS A 3 3.61 -12.16 -6.77
C LYS A 3 5.00 -12.00 -6.18
N ILE A 4 5.34 -12.85 -5.22
CA ILE A 4 6.68 -12.90 -4.66
C ILE A 4 7.55 -13.79 -5.56
N ALA A 5 8.76 -13.32 -5.88
CA ALA A 5 9.76 -14.06 -6.63
C ALA A 5 9.99 -15.46 -6.04
N GLY A 6 10.19 -16.46 -6.89
CA GLY A 6 10.42 -17.84 -6.45
C GLY A 6 9.15 -18.63 -6.09
N GLY A 7 7.96 -18.12 -6.42
CA GLY A 7 6.72 -18.89 -6.36
C GLY A 7 6.16 -19.11 -4.94
N ILE A 8 6.56 -18.28 -3.97
CA ILE A 8 6.08 -18.35 -2.59
C ILE A 8 4.56 -18.15 -2.55
N GLN A 9 3.82 -19.11 -1.99
CA GLN A 9 2.36 -19.08 -1.85
C GLN A 9 1.88 -18.71 -0.44
N GLU A 10 2.72 -18.91 0.58
CA GLU A 10 2.42 -18.61 1.98
C GLU A 10 3.69 -18.11 2.69
N CYS A 11 3.52 -17.45 3.84
CA CYS A 11 4.63 -16.95 4.62
C CYS A 11 5.45 -18.11 5.19
N PRO A 12 6.75 -18.23 4.86
CA PRO A 12 7.59 -19.32 5.35
C PRO A 12 7.88 -19.24 6.85
N HIS A 13 7.48 -18.16 7.52
CA HIS A 13 7.72 -17.93 8.94
C HIS A 13 6.52 -18.29 9.82
N CYS A 14 5.30 -18.24 9.29
CA CYS A 14 4.08 -18.37 10.09
C CYS A 14 2.87 -18.99 9.36
N GLY A 15 2.96 -19.29 8.07
CA GLY A 15 1.87 -19.87 7.28
C GLY A 15 0.80 -18.88 6.78
N GLY A 16 0.91 -17.59 7.10
CA GLY A 16 -0.02 -16.56 6.61
C GLY A 16 -0.07 -16.46 5.09
N VAL A 17 -1.25 -16.22 4.51
CA VAL A 17 -1.49 -16.26 3.05
C VAL A 17 -1.52 -14.87 2.39
N GLU A 18 -1.33 -13.82 3.17
CA GLU A 18 -1.34 -12.43 2.70
C GLU A 18 0.02 -11.76 2.91
N PHE A 19 0.37 -10.87 1.98
CA PHE A 19 1.57 -10.05 2.06
C PHE A 19 1.25 -8.60 1.66
N PHE A 20 2.09 -7.68 2.13
CA PHE A 20 2.03 -6.28 1.74
C PHE A 20 3.40 -5.76 1.29
N VAL A 21 3.38 -4.68 0.54
CA VAL A 21 4.56 -3.85 0.25
C VAL A 21 4.36 -2.47 0.85
N ARG A 22 5.46 -1.80 1.20
CA ARG A 22 5.39 -0.38 1.59
C ARG A 22 5.37 0.47 0.33
N ALA A 23 4.60 1.55 0.32
CA ALA A 23 4.66 2.59 -0.70
C ALA A 23 5.25 3.88 -0.11
N THR A 24 6.07 4.58 -0.88
CA THR A 24 6.36 5.99 -0.61
C THR A 24 5.25 6.83 -1.21
N ALA A 25 4.64 7.68 -0.39
CA ALA A 25 3.75 8.73 -0.85
C ALA A 25 4.54 10.04 -0.97
N SER A 26 4.35 10.78 -2.06
CA SER A 26 4.90 12.12 -2.24
C SER A 26 3.96 13.02 -3.03
N GLY A 27 4.00 14.33 -2.76
CA GLY A 27 3.11 15.31 -3.36
C GLY A 27 2.29 16.06 -2.32
N THR A 28 1.19 16.65 -2.78
CA THR A 28 0.25 17.42 -1.95
C THR A 28 -1.13 16.81 -2.09
N THR A 29 -1.95 16.86 -1.03
CA THR A 29 -3.37 16.47 -1.07
C THR A 29 -4.23 17.73 -1.07
N SER A 30 -5.36 17.68 -1.76
CA SER A 30 -6.34 18.78 -1.74
C SER A 30 -7.44 18.43 -0.75
N VAL A 31 -7.57 19.22 0.33
CA VAL A 31 -8.65 19.07 1.29
C VAL A 31 -9.64 20.21 1.10
N PHE A 32 -10.89 19.88 0.82
CA PHE A 32 -11.95 20.82 0.57
C PHE A 32 -12.82 20.98 1.81
N TYR A 33 -13.21 22.23 2.08
CA TYR A 33 -14.11 22.61 3.15
C TYR A 33 -15.20 23.49 2.55
N ARG A 34 -16.42 23.39 3.09
CA ARG A 34 -17.46 24.35 2.73
C ARG A 34 -17.35 25.60 3.60
N PHE A 35 -17.66 26.75 3.01
CA PHE A 35 -17.61 28.04 3.72
C PHE A 35 -18.57 28.13 4.90
N ASP A 36 -19.66 27.37 4.87
CA ASP A 36 -20.65 27.32 5.95
C ASP A 36 -20.37 26.21 6.99
N GLY A 37 -19.23 25.51 6.88
CA GLY A 37 -18.81 24.47 7.81
C GLY A 37 -19.51 23.12 7.65
N GLY A 38 -20.37 22.95 6.64
CA GLY A 38 -20.96 21.64 6.32
C GLY A 38 -19.98 20.70 5.60
N ASP A 39 -20.45 19.49 5.30
CA ASP A 39 -19.66 18.46 4.62
C ASP A 39 -19.25 18.87 3.20
N ALA A 40 -17.99 18.61 2.86
CA ALA A 40 -17.41 18.88 1.55
C ALA A 40 -16.95 17.58 0.88
N GLU A 41 -17.09 17.51 -0.44
CA GLU A 41 -16.65 16.39 -1.25
C GLU A 41 -15.12 16.35 -1.35
N ASN A 42 -14.52 15.22 -0.98
CA ASN A 42 -13.07 15.01 -0.91
C ASN A 42 -12.61 13.72 -1.63
N GLY A 43 -13.47 13.08 -2.44
CA GLY A 43 -13.15 11.82 -3.13
C GLY A 43 -11.89 11.88 -4.01
N ASN A 44 -11.57 13.05 -4.55
CA ASN A 44 -10.39 13.29 -5.39
C ASN A 44 -9.20 13.91 -4.63
N MET A 45 -9.21 13.89 -3.29
CA MET A 45 -8.17 14.55 -2.48
C MET A 45 -6.76 13.99 -2.74
N TRP A 46 -6.65 12.76 -3.25
CA TRP A 46 -5.40 12.05 -3.48
C TRP A 46 -4.86 12.18 -4.92
N ASP A 47 -5.54 12.88 -5.83
CA ASP A 47 -5.20 12.95 -7.26
C ASP A 47 -3.76 13.45 -7.53
N TYR A 48 -3.24 14.29 -6.65
CA TYR A 48 -1.88 14.85 -6.76
C TYR A 48 -0.84 14.12 -5.90
N VAL A 49 -1.24 13.06 -5.19
CA VAL A 49 -0.34 12.21 -4.42
C VAL A 49 0.15 11.07 -5.31
N LYS A 50 1.47 11.00 -5.47
CA LYS A 50 2.14 9.93 -6.20
C LYS A 50 2.51 8.82 -5.23
N LEU A 51 2.05 7.61 -5.50
CA LEU A 51 2.42 6.40 -4.76
C LEU A 51 3.49 5.62 -5.54
N LYS A 52 4.60 5.32 -4.86
CA LYS A 52 5.66 4.46 -5.38
C LYS A 52 5.85 3.27 -4.46
N GLU A 53 5.28 2.14 -4.83
CA GLU A 53 5.49 0.87 -4.14
C GLU A 53 6.96 0.45 -4.16
N LYS A 54 7.41 -0.12 -3.04
CA LYS A 54 8.70 -0.78 -2.92
C LYS A 54 8.56 -2.23 -3.33
N LYS A 55 9.68 -2.86 -3.68
CA LYS A 55 9.70 -4.26 -4.09
C LYS A 55 9.78 -5.24 -2.93
N THR A 56 9.99 -4.80 -1.68
CA THR A 56 10.11 -5.73 -0.55
C THR A 56 8.73 -6.15 -0.04
N ALA A 57 8.46 -7.45 -0.05
CA ALA A 57 7.26 -8.05 0.52
C ALA A 57 7.44 -8.39 2.01
N TYR A 58 6.39 -8.17 2.78
CA TYR A 58 6.29 -8.50 4.20
C TYR A 58 5.00 -9.29 4.46
N CYS A 59 5.04 -10.22 5.40
CA CYS A 59 3.85 -10.94 5.83
C CYS A 59 2.89 -10.02 6.59
N THR A 60 1.59 -10.08 6.29
CA THR A 60 0.58 -9.32 7.03
C THR A 60 0.54 -9.73 8.50
N ASP A 61 0.55 -11.04 8.78
CA ASP A 61 0.36 -11.58 10.14
C ASP A 61 1.58 -11.40 11.04
N CYS A 62 2.76 -11.81 10.56
CA CYS A 62 3.98 -11.79 11.39
C CYS A 62 4.94 -10.62 11.09
N GLN A 63 4.61 -9.75 10.13
CA GLN A 63 5.40 -8.55 9.75
C GLN A 63 6.83 -8.82 9.26
N LYS A 64 7.26 -10.08 9.18
CA LYS A 64 8.60 -10.47 8.71
C LYS A 64 8.71 -10.31 7.20
N ARG A 65 9.93 -9.98 6.74
CA ARG A 65 10.27 -9.93 5.31
C ARG A 65 10.14 -11.33 4.71
N ILE A 66 9.44 -11.43 3.57
CA ILE A 66 9.24 -12.68 2.85
C ILE A 66 10.16 -12.76 1.63
N GLY A 67 10.29 -11.66 0.88
CA GLY A 67 11.04 -11.67 -0.37
C GLY A 67 10.88 -10.39 -1.17
N THR A 68 11.02 -10.51 -2.48
CA THR A 68 10.89 -9.42 -3.44
C THR A 68 9.68 -9.65 -4.34
N VAL A 69 8.87 -8.63 -4.56
CA VAL A 69 7.73 -8.65 -5.48
C VAL A 69 8.21 -8.47 -6.92
N GLU A 70 7.64 -9.27 -7.80
CA GLU A 70 7.74 -9.18 -9.26
C GLU A 70 6.38 -8.76 -9.82
N ASP A 71 6.41 -7.95 -10.89
CA ASP A 71 5.21 -7.45 -11.58
C ASP A 71 4.69 -8.48 -12.60
#